data_AF-A0A2A6C376-F1
#
_entry.id   AF-A0A2A6C376-F1
#
_cell.length_a   1.000
_cell.length_b   1.000
_cell.length_c   1.000
_cell.angle_alpha   90.00
_cell.angle_beta   90.00
_cell.angle_gamma   90.00
#
_symmetry.space_group_name_H-M   'P 1'
#
loop_
_entity.id
_entity.type
_entity.pdbx_description
1 polymer ?
#
loop_
_entity_poly.entity_id
_entity_poly.type
_entity_poly.pdbx_seq_one_letter_code
_entity_poly.pdbx_strand_id
1 'polypeptide(L)'
;MDVYFSESDQNRYFLVNHIIFGISIPLHVIALSCLLRETPPFQSGIRNYLLMIQGLLFIFDLYLSVLLQPVFLFQMLCSYCIGPLCSRSLDLPPNIIISVPWVLVSSLGSSSIICCFYRQQAIAPASSRFKIRQRFIPLVNIALFALFTTEPISFMLIPYDRASAEHLIDSSEYNLGWIRQRGTYVIMSQELILTSVLCLTGVIIVTGSSLFVAFFAHMFYVLQTESGKSAATVRKIRKSVYKMIAQVAYFLDRKCMSPLQLIIPLLFMSLPIFAIFLAPVCNCLSFGDSILMILFLDFANIFRGYECFCINARSSFNRTQFDTSHNYSCILQSHYVADSISQISKEVFADRTLTMHQ
;
A
#
# COMPACT_ATOMS: atom_id res chain seq x y z
N MET A 1 31.24 7.57 -6.83
CA MET A 1 30.04 7.66 -7.69
C MET A 1 29.19 8.78 -7.12
N ASP A 2 28.78 9.75 -7.91
CA ASP A 2 28.05 10.90 -7.37
C ASP A 2 26.55 10.58 -7.30
N VAL A 3 26.01 10.44 -6.08
CA VAL A 3 24.56 10.33 -5.87
C VAL A 3 24.05 11.75 -5.61
N TYR A 4 23.67 12.42 -6.69
CA TYR A 4 23.13 13.78 -6.64
C TYR A 4 21.71 13.79 -7.20
N PHE A 5 20.77 14.32 -6.42
CA PHE A 5 19.41 14.55 -6.88
C PHE A 5 19.21 16.04 -7.16
N SER A 6 19.10 16.37 -8.45
CA SER A 6 18.98 17.75 -8.91
C SER A 6 17.70 18.40 -8.35
N GLU A 7 17.73 19.72 -8.12
CA GLU A 7 16.54 20.40 -7.60
C GLU A 7 15.37 20.33 -8.60
N SER A 8 15.68 20.36 -9.90
CA SER A 8 14.69 20.21 -10.96
C SER A 8 14.00 18.85 -10.90
N ASP A 9 14.74 17.76 -10.69
CA ASP A 9 14.16 16.42 -10.61
C ASP A 9 13.39 16.21 -9.32
N GLN A 10 13.88 16.78 -8.21
CA GLN A 10 13.15 16.82 -6.95
C GLN A 10 11.81 17.55 -7.10
N ASN A 11 11.80 18.73 -7.73
CA ASN A 11 10.57 19.49 -7.95
C ASN A 11 9.60 18.75 -8.87
N ARG A 12 10.11 18.05 -9.90
CA ARG A 12 9.29 17.19 -10.76
C ARG A 12 8.70 16.02 -9.98
N TYR A 13 9.49 15.36 -9.14
CA TYR A 13 9.04 14.27 -8.27
C TYR A 13 7.90 14.74 -7.35
N PHE A 14 8.06 15.89 -6.68
CA PHE A 14 7.01 16.43 -5.83
C PHE A 14 5.77 16.88 -6.60
N LEU A 15 5.93 17.47 -7.80
CA LEU A 15 4.79 17.80 -8.66
C LEU A 15 3.98 16.55 -9.01
N VAL A 16 4.65 15.46 -9.40
CA VAL A 16 3.99 14.17 -9.69
C VAL A 16 3.24 13.67 -8.46
N ASN A 17 3.87 13.67 -7.28
CA ASN A 17 3.22 13.23 -6.04
C ASN A 17 2.02 14.09 -5.66
N HIS A 18 2.07 15.42 -5.87
CA HIS A 18 0.92 16.29 -5.65
C HIS A 18 -0.23 16.02 -6.63
N ILE A 19 0.07 15.74 -7.90
CA ILE A 19 -0.95 15.36 -8.89
C ILE A 19 -1.61 14.03 -8.46
N ILE A 20 -0.79 13.05 -8.09
CA ILE A 20 -1.24 11.75 -7.56
C ILE A 20 -2.17 11.94 -6.36
N PHE A 21 -1.75 12.74 -5.39
CA PHE A 21 -2.52 13.05 -4.19
C PHE A 21 -3.83 13.81 -4.50
N GLY A 22 -3.78 14.78 -5.42
CA GLY A 22 -4.96 15.52 -5.86
C GLY A 22 -6.03 14.61 -6.50
N ILE A 23 -5.61 13.54 -7.16
CA ILE A 23 -6.49 12.49 -7.70
C ILE A 23 -6.93 11.51 -6.60
N SER A 24 -6.04 11.14 -5.67
CA SER A 24 -6.35 10.13 -4.65
C SER A 24 -7.35 10.62 -3.61
N ILE A 25 -7.30 11.89 -3.18
CA ILE A 25 -8.23 12.47 -2.19
C ILE A 25 -9.71 12.26 -2.56
N PRO A 26 -10.21 12.72 -3.73
CA PRO A 26 -11.62 12.54 -4.06
C PRO A 26 -11.99 11.06 -4.12
N LEU A 27 -11.10 10.19 -4.60
CA LEU A 27 -11.32 8.74 -4.58
C LEU A 27 -11.44 8.21 -3.14
N HIS A 28 -10.60 8.66 -2.22
CA HIS A 28 -10.69 8.29 -0.81
C HIS A 28 -12.00 8.73 -0.17
N VAL A 29 -12.43 9.98 -0.43
CA VAL A 29 -13.67 10.55 0.10
C VAL A 29 -14.89 9.81 -0.43
N ILE A 30 -14.93 9.51 -1.73
CA ILE A 30 -16.05 8.77 -2.32
C ILE A 30 -16.06 7.33 -1.78
N ALA A 31 -14.90 6.66 -1.71
CA ALA A 31 -14.82 5.30 -1.15
C ALA A 31 -15.27 5.24 0.32
N LEU A 32 -14.85 6.18 1.17
CA LEU A 32 -15.32 6.32 2.55
C LEU A 32 -16.83 6.55 2.62
N SER A 33 -17.34 7.48 1.81
CA SER A 33 -18.77 7.80 1.76
C SER A 33 -19.61 6.57 1.36
N CYS A 34 -19.15 5.84 0.35
CA CYS A 34 -19.79 4.60 -0.07
C CYS A 34 -19.71 3.51 1.00
N LEU A 35 -18.55 3.30 1.64
CA LEU A 35 -18.41 2.30 2.72
C LEU A 35 -19.35 2.60 3.90
N LEU A 36 -19.52 3.88 4.25
CA LEU A 36 -20.38 4.30 5.35
C LEU A 36 -21.87 4.18 5.01
N ARG A 37 -22.28 4.58 3.81
CA ARG A 37 -23.70 4.67 3.43
C ARG A 37 -24.27 3.39 2.81
N GLU A 38 -23.49 2.69 1.97
CA GLU A 38 -24.01 1.63 1.11
C GLU A 38 -23.84 0.23 1.70
N THR A 39 -22.93 0.06 2.67
CA THR A 39 -22.65 -1.27 3.22
C THR A 39 -23.81 -1.80 4.05
N PRO A 40 -24.41 -2.96 3.69
CA PRO A 40 -25.53 -3.53 4.41
C PRO A 40 -25.20 -3.88 5.87
N PRO A 41 -26.20 -3.83 6.78
CA PRO A 41 -25.98 -4.08 8.21
C PRO A 41 -25.45 -5.50 8.51
N PHE A 42 -25.80 -6.50 7.70
CA PHE A 42 -25.30 -7.88 7.84
C PHE A 42 -23.81 -8.04 7.51
N GLN A 43 -23.17 -7.03 6.89
CA GLN A 43 -21.74 -6.97 6.59
C GLN A 43 -20.97 -6.00 7.50
N SER A 44 -21.56 -5.64 8.65
CA SER A 44 -20.94 -4.70 9.61
C SER A 44 -19.55 -5.13 10.09
N GLY A 45 -19.29 -6.43 10.23
CA GLY A 45 -17.98 -6.94 10.64
C GLY A 45 -16.87 -6.64 9.63
N ILE A 46 -17.06 -6.96 8.35
CA ILE A 46 -16.08 -6.67 7.29
C ILE A 46 -15.97 -5.17 7.02
N ARG A 47 -17.08 -4.43 7.15
CA ARG A 47 -17.13 -2.97 6.98
C ARG A 47 -16.11 -2.26 7.85
N ASN A 48 -15.99 -2.65 9.12
CA ASN A 48 -15.09 -1.97 10.05
C ASN A 48 -13.62 -2.14 9.66
N TYR A 49 -13.22 -3.32 9.18
CA TYR A 49 -11.86 -3.53 8.66
C TYR A 49 -11.60 -2.71 7.39
N LEU A 50 -12.57 -2.66 6.48
CA LEU A 50 -12.45 -1.86 5.24
C LEU A 50 -12.38 -0.36 5.53
N LEU A 51 -13.17 0.14 6.49
CA LEU A 51 -13.09 1.53 6.95
C LEU A 51 -11.72 1.86 7.57
N MET A 52 -11.19 0.95 8.40
CA MET A 52 -9.85 1.11 8.98
C MET A 52 -8.77 1.15 7.91
N ILE A 53 -8.78 0.21 6.95
CA ILE A 53 -7.84 0.18 5.81
C ILE A 53 -7.94 1.49 5.01
N GLN A 54 -9.16 1.93 4.70
CA GLN A 54 -9.39 3.13 3.90
C GLN A 54 -8.94 4.41 4.64
N GLY A 55 -9.17 4.48 5.96
CA GLY A 55 -8.69 5.59 6.79
C GLY A 55 -7.16 5.61 6.89
N LEU A 56 -6.52 4.46 7.06
CA LEU A 56 -5.06 4.35 7.09
C LEU A 56 -4.43 4.78 5.75
N LEU A 57 -5.02 4.37 4.61
CA LEU A 57 -4.57 4.82 3.29
C LEU A 57 -4.66 6.35 3.15
N PHE A 58 -5.80 6.93 3.54
CA PHE A 58 -5.97 8.39 3.48
C PHE A 58 -4.95 9.14 4.35
N ILE A 59 -4.71 8.67 5.58
CA ILE A 59 -3.71 9.25 6.48
C ILE A 59 -2.31 9.11 5.89
N PHE A 60 -1.98 7.95 5.32
CA PHE A 60 -0.69 7.68 4.71
C PHE A 60 -0.42 8.61 3.51
N ASP A 61 -1.37 8.74 2.60
CA ASP A 61 -1.28 9.63 1.43
C ASP A 61 -1.09 11.09 1.85
N LEU A 62 -1.88 11.56 2.83
CA LEU A 62 -1.75 12.90 3.39
C LEU A 62 -0.37 13.11 4.03
N TYR A 63 0.09 12.11 4.80
CA TYR A 63 1.36 12.18 5.51
C TYR A 63 2.54 12.28 4.52
N LEU A 64 2.60 11.40 3.53
CA LEU A 64 3.71 11.39 2.56
C LEU A 64 3.67 12.56 1.59
N SER A 65 2.50 12.87 1.03
CA SER A 65 2.39 13.82 -0.08
C SER A 65 2.38 15.27 0.37
N VAL A 66 1.81 15.56 1.54
CA VAL A 66 1.64 16.93 2.04
C VAL A 66 2.53 17.21 3.23
N LEU A 67 2.49 16.34 4.26
CA LEU A 67 3.10 16.65 5.54
C LEU A 67 4.62 16.44 5.56
N LEU A 68 5.09 15.35 4.94
CA LEU A 68 6.48 14.93 4.98
C LEU A 68 7.25 15.32 3.72
N GLN A 69 6.73 14.99 2.54
CA GLN A 69 7.43 15.11 1.25
C GLN A 69 8.86 14.52 1.30
N PRO A 70 9.00 13.21 1.59
CA PRO A 70 10.32 12.60 1.72
C PRO A 70 10.94 12.30 0.37
N VAL A 71 12.27 12.34 0.35
CA VAL A 71 13.12 11.79 -0.70
C VAL A 71 14.00 10.73 -0.05
N PHE A 72 13.80 9.46 -0.46
CA PHE A 72 14.57 8.33 0.04
C PHE A 72 15.75 8.04 -0.88
N LEU A 73 16.94 7.98 -0.30
CA LEU A 73 18.21 7.61 -0.93
C LEU A 73 18.61 6.22 -0.41
N PHE A 74 17.86 5.18 -0.82
CA PHE A 74 17.95 3.84 -0.21
C PHE A 74 19.36 3.22 -0.25
N GLN A 75 20.15 3.46 -1.30
CA GLN A 75 21.53 2.95 -1.40
C GLN A 75 22.41 3.34 -0.21
N MET A 76 22.14 4.49 0.41
CA MET A 76 22.94 5.03 1.51
C MET A 76 22.19 5.03 2.83
N LEU A 77 21.01 4.38 2.89
CA LEU A 77 20.10 4.42 4.03
C LEU A 77 19.90 5.85 4.54
N CYS A 78 19.78 6.76 3.59
CA CYS A 78 19.65 8.18 3.82
C CYS A 78 18.31 8.65 3.29
N SER A 79 17.72 9.64 3.95
CA SER A 79 16.54 10.33 3.45
C SER A 79 16.57 11.78 3.91
N TYR A 80 15.88 12.65 3.17
CA TYR A 80 15.59 13.99 3.63
C TYR A 80 14.15 14.35 3.29
N CYS A 81 13.64 15.39 3.93
CA CYS A 81 12.27 15.81 3.79
C CYS A 81 12.16 17.34 3.86
N ILE A 82 11.18 17.87 3.13
CA ILE A 82 10.98 19.31 2.99
C ILE A 82 9.57 19.77 3.38
N GLY A 83 8.69 18.84 3.76
CA GLY A 83 7.31 19.14 4.12
C GLY A 83 7.18 19.89 5.46
N PRO A 84 5.96 20.34 5.80
CA PRO A 84 5.66 21.06 7.03
C PRO A 84 6.18 20.38 8.31
N LEU A 85 6.11 19.05 8.40
CA LEU A 85 6.62 18.30 9.57
C LEU A 85 8.14 18.35 9.70
N CYS A 86 8.84 18.60 8.61
CA CYS A 86 10.29 18.74 8.57
C CYS A 86 10.76 20.19 8.70
N SER A 87 9.82 21.14 8.75
CA SER A 87 10.14 22.52 9.02
C SER A 87 10.59 22.69 10.48
N ARG A 88 11.53 23.62 10.72
CA ARG A 88 12.16 23.85 12.03
C ARG A 88 11.18 24.24 13.15
N SER A 89 9.91 24.48 12.85
CA SER A 89 8.93 24.97 13.83
C SER A 89 8.44 23.90 14.81
N LEU A 90 8.57 22.61 14.47
CA LEU A 90 8.00 21.52 15.27
C LEU A 90 9.03 20.79 16.17
N ASP A 91 10.33 21.04 15.97
CA ASP A 91 11.46 20.41 16.70
C ASP A 91 11.30 18.90 16.94
N LEU A 92 10.72 18.20 15.96
CA LEU A 92 10.49 16.76 16.04
C LEU A 92 11.79 16.01 15.70
N PRO A 93 12.15 14.98 16.49
CA PRO A 93 13.27 14.11 16.18
C PRO A 93 13.13 13.50 14.77
N PRO A 94 14.15 13.59 13.90
CA PRO A 94 14.07 13.10 12.53
C PRO A 94 13.73 11.60 12.40
N ASN A 95 14.21 10.77 13.33
CA ASN A 95 13.85 9.35 13.43
C ASN A 95 12.34 9.15 13.61
N ILE A 96 11.67 9.97 14.45
CA ILE A 96 10.22 9.89 14.65
C ILE A 96 9.49 10.20 13.34
N ILE A 97 9.87 11.29 12.68
CA ILE A 97 9.24 11.76 11.44
C ILE A 97 9.30 10.67 10.35
N ILE A 98 10.45 10.03 10.16
CA ILE A 98 10.64 9.01 9.12
C ILE A 98 10.06 7.65 9.51
N SER A 99 9.92 7.36 10.81
CA SER A 99 9.33 6.09 11.28
C SER A 99 7.81 6.04 11.15
N VAL A 100 7.12 7.18 11.19
CA VAL A 100 5.65 7.22 11.10
C VAL A 100 5.11 6.59 9.80
N PRO A 101 5.63 6.90 8.60
CA PRO A 101 5.24 6.22 7.37
C PRO A 101 5.37 4.69 7.46
N TRP A 102 6.44 4.21 8.09
CA TRP A 102 6.68 2.78 8.25
C TRP A 102 5.65 2.11 9.16
N VAL A 103 5.29 2.77 10.28
CA VAL A 103 4.21 2.32 11.16
C VAL A 103 2.87 2.31 10.43
N LEU A 104 2.57 3.32 9.61
CA LEU A 104 1.34 3.41 8.82
C LEU A 104 1.24 2.28 7.78
N VAL A 105 2.31 2.03 7.01
CA VAL A 105 2.37 0.92 6.03
C VAL A 105 2.19 -0.43 6.72
N SER A 106 2.85 -0.62 7.86
CA SER A 106 2.76 -1.88 8.63
C SER A 106 1.37 -2.09 9.20
N SER A 107 0.73 -1.01 9.70
CA SER A 107 -0.66 -1.02 10.17
C SER A 107 -1.64 -1.31 9.03
N LEU A 108 -1.39 -0.78 7.84
CA LEU A 108 -2.18 -1.04 6.63
C LEU A 108 -2.04 -2.51 6.19
N GLY A 109 -0.83 -3.05 6.20
CA GLY A 109 -0.56 -4.46 5.91
C GLY A 109 -1.24 -5.40 6.89
N SER A 110 -1.09 -5.16 8.18
CA SER A 110 -1.71 -5.96 9.24
C SER A 110 -3.24 -5.92 9.17
N SER A 111 -3.83 -4.74 8.98
CA SER A 111 -5.26 -4.55 8.77
C SER A 111 -5.79 -5.35 7.57
N SER A 112 -5.02 -5.39 6.48
CA SER A 112 -5.36 -6.15 5.27
C SER A 112 -5.34 -7.66 5.56
N ILE A 113 -4.32 -8.17 6.24
CA ILE A 113 -4.20 -9.58 6.64
C ILE A 113 -5.34 -9.97 7.58
N ILE A 114 -5.65 -9.14 8.58
CA ILE A 114 -6.76 -9.38 9.53
C ILE A 114 -8.10 -9.40 8.79
N CYS A 115 -8.32 -8.51 7.84
CA CYS A 115 -9.52 -8.52 7.00
C CYS A 115 -9.64 -9.84 6.20
N CYS A 116 -8.55 -10.33 5.62
CA CYS A 116 -8.52 -11.61 4.90
C CYS A 116 -8.76 -12.80 5.83
N PHE A 117 -8.13 -12.78 7.01
CA PHE A 117 -8.33 -13.79 8.03
C PHE A 117 -9.80 -13.83 8.47
N TYR A 118 -10.41 -12.69 8.77
CA TYR A 118 -11.84 -12.60 9.11
C TYR A 118 -12.73 -13.21 8.03
N ARG A 119 -12.45 -12.90 6.76
CA ARG A 119 -13.20 -13.46 5.62
C ARG A 119 -12.99 -14.97 5.46
N GLN A 120 -11.76 -15.45 5.64
CA GLN A 120 -11.44 -16.87 5.63
C GLN A 120 -12.19 -17.61 6.74
N GLN A 121 -12.24 -17.04 7.94
CA GLN A 121 -13.02 -17.59 9.07
C GLN A 121 -14.51 -17.58 8.78
N ALA A 122 -15.07 -16.56 8.13
CA ALA A 122 -16.48 -16.51 7.78
C ALA A 122 -16.90 -17.62 6.79
N ILE A 123 -16.02 -17.96 5.84
CA ILE A 123 -16.29 -18.98 4.80
C ILE A 123 -16.00 -20.41 5.29
N ALA A 124 -15.05 -20.58 6.21
CA ALA A 124 -14.64 -21.89 6.69
C ALA A 124 -15.80 -22.63 7.40
N PRO A 125 -16.05 -23.92 7.06
CA PRO A 125 -17.09 -24.71 7.70
C PRO A 125 -16.73 -25.01 9.16
N ALA A 126 -17.73 -25.32 9.97
CA ALA A 126 -17.53 -25.61 11.38
C ALA A 126 -16.64 -26.85 11.63
N SER A 127 -16.58 -27.78 10.67
CA SER A 127 -15.73 -28.97 10.71
C SER A 127 -14.29 -28.72 10.28
N SER A 128 -13.96 -27.54 9.72
CA SER A 128 -12.60 -27.25 9.28
C SER A 128 -11.66 -27.10 10.47
N ARG A 129 -10.47 -27.74 10.39
CA ARG A 129 -9.39 -27.57 11.37
C ARG A 129 -8.90 -26.12 11.48
N PHE A 130 -9.12 -25.33 10.43
CA PHE A 130 -8.73 -23.92 10.39
C PHE A 130 -9.80 -22.98 10.96
N LYS A 131 -10.95 -23.50 11.42
CA LYS A 131 -11.99 -22.69 12.06
C LYS A 131 -11.61 -22.39 13.50
N ILE A 132 -11.33 -21.12 13.79
CA ILE A 132 -11.04 -20.67 15.15
C ILE A 132 -12.37 -20.36 15.86
N ARG A 133 -12.47 -20.75 17.13
CA ARG A 133 -13.63 -20.41 17.96
C ARG A 133 -13.73 -18.88 18.10
N GLN A 134 -14.93 -18.33 17.91
CA GLN A 134 -15.19 -16.88 17.88
C GLN A 134 -14.52 -16.08 19.01
N ARG A 135 -14.46 -16.64 20.23
CA ARG A 135 -13.83 -16.03 21.41
C ARG A 135 -12.33 -15.72 21.25
N PHE A 136 -11.63 -16.45 20.37
CA PHE A 136 -10.18 -16.29 20.17
C PHE A 136 -9.84 -15.38 18.98
N ILE A 137 -10.81 -15.01 18.14
CA ILE A 137 -10.57 -14.14 16.99
C ILE A 137 -9.96 -12.78 17.40
N PRO A 138 -10.46 -12.09 18.46
CA PRO A 138 -9.85 -10.82 18.89
C PRO A 138 -8.39 -10.98 19.32
N LEU A 139 -8.04 -12.09 19.99
CA LEU A 139 -6.66 -12.36 20.41
C LEU A 139 -5.75 -12.58 19.21
N VAL A 140 -6.20 -13.34 18.21
CA VAL A 140 -5.44 -13.55 16.96
C VAL A 140 -5.27 -12.22 16.22
N ASN A 141 -6.30 -11.37 16.18
CA ASN A 141 -6.20 -10.05 15.55
C ASN A 141 -5.17 -9.15 16.26
N ILE A 142 -5.18 -9.11 17.59
CA ILE A 142 -4.19 -8.34 18.38
C ILE A 142 -2.79 -8.89 18.14
N ALA A 143 -2.62 -10.21 18.15
CA ALA A 143 -1.32 -10.85 17.92
C ALA A 143 -0.78 -10.56 16.51
N LEU A 144 -1.64 -10.66 15.48
CA LEU A 144 -1.28 -10.29 14.11
C LEU A 144 -0.92 -8.80 14.03
N PHE A 145 -1.74 -7.91 14.58
CA PHE A 145 -1.46 -6.48 14.55
C PHE A 145 -0.11 -6.17 15.21
N ALA A 146 0.11 -6.67 16.44
CA ALA A 146 1.35 -6.50 17.17
C ALA A 146 2.57 -7.03 16.40
N LEU A 147 2.49 -8.26 15.87
CA LEU A 147 3.59 -8.88 15.11
C LEU A 147 4.07 -7.99 13.95
N PHE A 148 3.14 -7.38 13.21
CA PHE A 148 3.48 -6.53 12.07
C PHE A 148 3.88 -5.11 12.47
N THR A 149 3.41 -4.57 13.60
CA THR A 149 3.72 -3.18 14.01
C THR A 149 4.86 -3.04 15.03
N THR A 150 5.27 -4.10 15.71
CA THR A 150 6.32 -4.01 16.74
C THR A 150 7.64 -3.52 16.15
N GLU A 151 8.07 -4.05 15.01
CA GLU A 151 9.34 -3.70 14.36
C GLU A 151 9.45 -2.18 14.05
N PRO A 152 8.53 -1.54 13.31
CA PRO A 152 8.63 -0.11 13.04
C PRO A 152 8.48 0.77 14.29
N ILE A 153 7.75 0.29 15.31
CA ILE A 153 7.68 0.98 16.61
C ILE A 153 9.03 0.88 17.33
N SER A 154 9.69 -0.28 17.31
CA SER A 154 11.03 -0.43 17.87
C SER A 154 12.03 0.48 17.16
N PHE A 155 11.96 0.61 15.84
CA PHE A 155 12.79 1.52 15.07
C PHE A 155 12.57 3.00 15.45
N MET A 156 11.31 3.39 15.68
CA MET A 156 10.95 4.73 16.17
C MET A 156 11.59 5.09 17.52
N LEU A 157 11.85 4.08 18.36
CA LEU A 157 12.45 4.25 19.68
C LEU A 157 13.98 4.29 19.66
N ILE A 158 14.62 4.02 18.51
CA ILE A 158 16.08 4.13 18.38
C ILE A 158 16.47 5.61 18.46
N PRO A 159 17.36 6.01 19.38
CA PRO A 159 17.77 7.40 19.50
C PRO A 159 18.54 7.85 18.26
N TYR A 160 18.19 9.02 17.75
CA TYR A 160 18.90 9.63 16.63
C TYR A 160 20.09 10.45 17.13
N ASP A 161 21.31 10.02 16.78
CA ASP A 161 22.52 10.81 17.04
C ASP A 161 22.89 11.65 15.81
N ARG A 162 22.67 12.97 15.95
CA ARG A 162 23.00 13.94 14.91
C ARG A 162 24.51 14.04 14.65
N ALA A 163 25.36 13.85 15.67
CA ALA A 163 26.81 13.94 15.49
C ALA A 163 27.32 12.79 14.61
N SER A 164 26.85 11.58 14.89
CA SER A 164 27.11 10.41 14.04
C SER A 164 26.58 10.62 12.62
N ALA A 165 25.38 11.20 12.47
CA ALA A 165 24.82 11.51 11.15
C ALA A 165 25.69 12.50 10.34
N GLU A 166 26.15 13.59 10.95
CA GLU A 166 27.04 14.55 10.30
C GLU A 166 28.39 13.91 9.91
N HIS A 167 28.96 13.10 10.80
CA HIS A 167 30.19 12.34 10.50
C HIS A 167 30.00 11.39 9.31
N LEU A 168 28.86 10.70 9.20
CA LEU A 168 28.54 9.83 8.07
C LEU A 168 28.44 10.61 6.75
N ILE A 169 27.92 11.85 6.77
CA ILE A 169 27.87 12.70 5.58
C ILE A 169 29.28 13.08 5.14
N ASP A 170 30.13 13.50 6.08
CA ASP A 170 31.49 13.98 5.78
C ASP A 170 32.44 12.85 5.38
N SER A 171 32.22 11.64 5.90
CA SER A 171 33.01 10.44 5.57
C SER A 171 32.48 9.65 4.37
N SER A 172 31.33 10.04 3.81
CA SER A 172 30.70 9.34 2.68
C SER A 172 31.48 9.53 1.37
N GLU A 173 31.71 8.43 0.65
CA GLU A 173 32.28 8.44 -0.70
C GLU A 173 31.35 9.07 -1.77
N TYR A 174 30.08 9.32 -1.41
CA TYR A 174 29.04 9.80 -2.33
C TYR A 174 28.85 11.33 -2.31
N ASN A 175 29.72 12.06 -1.61
CA ASN A 175 29.70 13.53 -1.49
C ASN A 175 28.31 14.07 -1.07
N LEU A 176 27.80 13.61 0.08
CA LEU A 176 26.45 13.90 0.53
C LEU A 176 26.26 15.29 1.14
N GLY A 177 27.26 16.17 1.08
CA GLY A 177 27.20 17.50 1.69
C GLY A 177 26.02 18.36 1.19
N TRP A 178 25.52 18.09 -0.02
CA TRP A 178 24.39 18.80 -0.62
C TRP A 178 23.06 18.60 0.14
N ILE A 179 22.87 17.48 0.87
CA ILE A 179 21.60 17.21 1.57
C ILE A 179 21.32 18.22 2.69
N ARG A 180 22.38 18.81 3.27
CA ARG A 180 22.30 19.82 4.33
C ARG A 180 21.53 21.07 3.90
N GLN A 181 21.53 21.36 2.60
CA GLN A 181 20.86 22.52 2.02
C GLN A 181 19.39 22.23 1.67
N ARG A 182 18.97 20.95 1.70
CA ARG A 182 17.63 20.54 1.24
C ARG A 182 16.57 20.64 2.32
N GLY A 183 16.88 20.23 3.55
CA GLY A 183 15.89 20.16 4.62
C GLY A 183 16.35 19.30 5.79
N THR A 184 15.39 18.78 6.55
CA THR A 184 15.67 17.84 7.62
C THR A 184 16.05 16.50 7.00
N TYR A 185 17.16 15.92 7.44
CA TYR A 185 17.69 14.69 6.89
C TYR A 185 17.99 13.68 8.00
N VAL A 186 18.01 12.41 7.60
CA VAL A 186 18.47 11.27 8.40
C VAL A 186 19.39 10.45 7.53
N ILE A 187 20.52 10.09 8.11
CA ILE A 187 21.43 9.09 7.57
C ILE A 187 21.70 8.10 8.68
N MET A 188 21.74 6.82 8.33
CA MET A 188 22.00 5.76 9.30
C MET A 188 23.24 4.99 8.87
N SER A 189 24.10 4.67 9.83
CA SER A 189 25.25 3.79 9.60
C SER A 189 24.73 2.40 9.23
N GLN A 190 25.42 1.74 8.29
CA GLN A 190 25.21 0.32 8.00
C GLN A 190 25.78 -0.54 9.12
N GLU A 191 25.17 -0.45 10.29
CA GLU A 191 25.50 -1.30 11.43
C GLU A 191 24.76 -2.62 11.37
N LEU A 192 25.27 -3.59 12.13
CA LEU A 192 24.66 -4.92 12.26
C LEU A 192 23.19 -4.82 12.70
N ILE A 193 22.85 -3.83 13.53
CA ILE A 193 21.48 -3.60 14.02
C ILE A 193 20.57 -3.21 12.85
N LEU A 194 20.94 -2.20 12.06
CA LEU A 194 20.12 -1.73 10.95
C LEU A 194 19.96 -2.81 9.88
N THR A 195 21.04 -3.52 9.55
CA THR A 195 20.99 -4.66 8.62
C THR A 195 20.03 -5.74 9.13
N SER A 196 20.06 -6.03 10.44
CA SER A 196 19.14 -6.99 11.07
C SER A 196 17.70 -6.53 11.00
N VAL A 197 17.43 -5.23 11.20
CA VAL A 197 16.10 -4.63 11.05
C VAL A 197 15.60 -4.79 9.62
N LEU A 198 16.38 -4.40 8.61
CA LEU A 198 16.01 -4.52 7.20
C LEU A 198 15.72 -5.98 6.80
N CYS A 199 16.56 -6.92 7.25
CA CYS A 199 16.35 -8.35 7.04
C CYS A 199 15.06 -8.85 7.72
N LEU A 200 14.80 -8.44 8.96
CA LEU A 200 13.58 -8.78 9.69
C LEU A 200 12.35 -8.25 8.96
N THR A 201 12.37 -7.01 8.48
CA THR A 201 11.30 -6.41 7.66
C THR A 201 11.07 -7.20 6.39
N GLY A 202 12.13 -7.63 5.70
CA GLY A 202 12.04 -8.53 4.55
C GLY A 202 11.32 -9.84 4.88
N VAL A 203 11.68 -10.48 6.00
CA VAL A 203 11.01 -11.71 6.49
C VAL A 203 9.54 -11.46 6.81
N ILE A 204 9.21 -10.33 7.44
CA ILE A 204 7.84 -9.93 7.76
C ILE A 204 7.02 -9.75 6.48
N ILE A 205 7.56 -9.07 5.47
CA ILE A 205 6.89 -8.85 4.17
C ILE A 205 6.61 -10.18 3.47
N VAL A 206 7.61 -11.07 3.40
CA VAL A 206 7.46 -12.40 2.77
C VAL A 206 6.44 -13.25 3.53
N THR A 207 6.50 -13.24 4.86
CA THR A 207 5.56 -13.99 5.72
C THR A 207 4.15 -13.46 5.56
N GLY A 208 3.95 -12.14 5.62
CA GLY A 208 2.65 -11.51 5.44
C GLY A 208 2.04 -11.77 4.07
N SER A 209 2.85 -11.69 3.00
CA SER A 209 2.44 -12.01 1.64
C SER A 209 2.04 -13.49 1.52
N SER A 210 2.83 -14.39 2.11
CA SER A 210 2.56 -15.83 2.10
C SER A 210 1.27 -16.18 2.86
N LEU A 211 1.05 -15.60 4.04
CA LEU A 211 -0.18 -15.76 4.82
C LEU A 211 -1.40 -15.28 4.04
N PHE A 212 -1.28 -14.14 3.39
CA PHE A 212 -2.35 -13.59 2.57
C PHE A 212 -2.71 -14.54 1.42
N VAL A 213 -1.73 -15.00 0.65
CA VAL A 213 -1.94 -15.99 -0.42
C VAL A 213 -2.54 -17.29 0.14
N ALA A 214 -2.04 -17.78 1.28
CA ALA A 214 -2.55 -18.98 1.93
C ALA A 214 -4.03 -18.84 2.36
N PHE A 215 -4.45 -17.69 2.90
CA PHE A 215 -5.86 -17.45 3.23
C PHE A 215 -6.74 -17.46 1.99
N PHE A 216 -6.30 -16.87 0.89
CA PHE A 216 -7.02 -16.92 -0.37
C PHE A 216 -7.10 -18.36 -0.93
N ALA A 217 -5.97 -19.07 -0.97
CA ALA A 217 -5.92 -20.46 -1.40
C ALA A 217 -6.86 -21.34 -0.56
N HIS A 218 -6.88 -21.18 0.77
CA HIS A 218 -7.78 -21.91 1.64
C HIS A 218 -9.26 -21.55 1.41
N MET A 219 -9.60 -20.26 1.23
CA MET A 219 -10.96 -19.85 0.87
C MET A 219 -11.41 -20.54 -0.42
N PHE A 220 -10.55 -20.63 -1.43
CA PHE A 220 -10.85 -21.34 -2.67
C PHE A 220 -11.04 -22.83 -2.47
N TYR A 221 -10.13 -23.47 -1.74
CA TYR A 221 -10.19 -24.89 -1.43
C TYR A 221 -11.54 -25.24 -0.77
N VAL A 222 -11.92 -24.50 0.29
CA VAL A 222 -13.19 -24.71 1.00
C VAL A 222 -14.39 -24.58 0.07
N LEU A 223 -14.40 -23.56 -0.79
CA LEU A 223 -15.49 -23.34 -1.75
C LEU A 223 -15.58 -24.45 -2.80
N GLN A 224 -14.49 -25.17 -3.09
CA GLN A 224 -14.48 -26.29 -4.03
C GLN A 224 -14.88 -27.61 -3.37
N THR A 225 -14.48 -27.85 -2.12
CA THR A 225 -14.70 -29.13 -1.42
C THR A 225 -16.11 -29.29 -0.88
N GLU A 226 -16.86 -28.21 -0.65
CA GLU A 226 -18.26 -28.31 -0.22
C GLU A 226 -19.18 -28.69 -1.41
N SER A 227 -19.15 -29.98 -1.75
CA SER A 227 -19.92 -30.64 -2.81
C SER A 227 -21.41 -30.83 -2.47
N GLY A 228 -21.81 -30.60 -1.22
CA GLY A 228 -23.21 -30.71 -0.77
C GLY A 228 -24.12 -29.56 -1.22
N LYS A 229 -23.59 -28.52 -1.87
CA LYS A 229 -24.37 -27.40 -2.40
C LYS A 229 -24.91 -27.75 -3.78
N SER A 230 -26.13 -27.29 -4.10
CA SER A 230 -26.73 -27.53 -5.41
C SER A 230 -25.77 -27.15 -6.53
N ALA A 231 -25.76 -27.92 -7.63
CA ALA A 231 -24.87 -27.70 -8.76
C ALA A 231 -24.95 -26.26 -9.30
N ALA A 232 -26.13 -25.62 -9.20
CA ALA A 232 -26.32 -24.22 -9.54
C ALA A 232 -25.54 -23.26 -8.64
N THR A 233 -25.54 -23.49 -7.32
CA THR A 233 -24.77 -22.70 -6.35
C THR A 233 -23.27 -22.89 -6.54
N VAL A 234 -22.81 -24.13 -6.72
CA VAL A 234 -21.39 -24.43 -7.01
C VAL A 234 -20.95 -23.76 -8.32
N ARG A 235 -21.78 -23.77 -9.37
CA ARG A 235 -21.49 -23.09 -10.64
C ARG A 235 -21.44 -21.57 -10.48
N LYS A 236 -22.33 -20.96 -9.69
CA LYS A 236 -22.28 -19.51 -9.38
C LYS A 236 -21.02 -19.14 -8.59
N ILE A 237 -20.66 -19.93 -7.58
CA ILE A 237 -19.47 -19.74 -6.76
C ILE A 237 -18.20 -19.91 -7.60
N ARG A 238 -18.08 -21.01 -8.36
CA ARG A 238 -16.96 -21.24 -9.29
C ARG A 238 -16.85 -20.13 -10.32
N LYS A 239 -17.97 -19.61 -10.85
CA LYS A 239 -17.95 -18.47 -11.79
C LYS A 239 -17.49 -17.18 -11.12
N SER A 240 -17.86 -16.93 -9.86
CA SER A 240 -17.36 -15.79 -9.06
C SER A 240 -15.85 -15.92 -8.78
N VAL A 241 -15.40 -17.12 -8.41
CA VAL A 241 -13.99 -17.48 -8.17
C VAL A 241 -13.14 -17.49 -9.43
N TYR A 242 -13.66 -17.96 -10.56
CA TYR A 242 -12.93 -17.95 -11.83
C TYR A 242 -12.87 -16.53 -12.39
N LYS A 243 -13.92 -15.73 -12.19
CA LYS A 243 -13.88 -14.29 -12.46
C LYS A 243 -12.83 -13.60 -11.60
N MET A 244 -12.73 -13.98 -10.33
CA MET A 244 -11.59 -13.66 -9.47
C MET A 244 -10.30 -13.91 -10.25
N ILE A 245 -9.94 -15.15 -10.54
CA ILE A 245 -8.61 -15.51 -11.05
C ILE A 245 -8.34 -14.94 -12.46
N ALA A 246 -9.33 -14.97 -13.35
CA ALA A 246 -9.20 -14.45 -14.71
C ALA A 246 -8.93 -12.94 -14.75
N GLN A 247 -9.25 -12.18 -13.70
CA GLN A 247 -8.93 -10.75 -13.62
C GLN A 247 -7.46 -10.42 -13.46
N VAL A 248 -6.61 -11.36 -13.02
CA VAL A 248 -5.15 -11.21 -13.11
C VAL A 248 -4.71 -11.25 -14.57
N ALA A 249 -5.30 -12.12 -15.39
CA ALA A 249 -4.88 -12.32 -16.79
C ALA A 249 -5.53 -11.31 -17.76
N TYR A 250 -6.67 -10.73 -17.40
CA TYR A 250 -7.49 -9.84 -18.24
C TYR A 250 -7.51 -8.39 -17.74
N PHE A 251 -6.47 -7.95 -17.01
CA PHE A 251 -6.30 -6.55 -16.56
C PHE A 251 -6.16 -5.55 -17.73
N LEU A 252 -6.06 -6.02 -18.98
CA LEU A 252 -6.07 -5.18 -20.19
C LEU A 252 -7.45 -5.04 -20.87
N ASP A 253 -8.48 -5.82 -20.55
CA ASP A 253 -9.76 -5.74 -21.30
C ASP A 253 -11.03 -6.01 -20.47
N ARG A 254 -11.56 -4.94 -19.85
CA ARG A 254 -12.99 -4.69 -19.52
C ARG A 254 -13.85 -5.71 -18.70
N LYS A 255 -14.45 -5.12 -17.64
CA LYS A 255 -15.85 -5.27 -17.15
C LYS A 255 -16.32 -6.52 -16.36
N CYS A 256 -15.52 -7.15 -15.50
CA CYS A 256 -16.14 -8.11 -14.58
C CYS A 256 -15.59 -8.29 -13.14
N MET A 257 -15.06 -7.27 -12.46
CA MET A 257 -14.30 -7.45 -11.22
C MET A 257 -15.00 -7.86 -9.90
N SER A 258 -14.45 -8.91 -9.26
CA SER A 258 -14.36 -9.28 -7.83
C SER A 258 -14.08 -10.79 -7.73
N PRO A 259 -13.46 -11.37 -6.67
CA PRO A 259 -12.63 -10.84 -5.56
C PRO A 259 -11.06 -10.82 -5.68
N LEU A 260 -10.45 -10.81 -6.88
CA LEU A 260 -8.97 -10.94 -7.03
C LEU A 260 -8.23 -9.59 -6.97
N GLN A 261 -9.00 -8.53 -6.83
CA GLN A 261 -8.59 -7.13 -6.65
C GLN A 261 -7.74 -6.90 -5.41
N LEU A 262 -7.67 -7.84 -4.45
CA LEU A 262 -6.81 -7.65 -3.27
C LEU A 262 -5.42 -8.27 -3.45
N ILE A 263 -5.28 -9.28 -4.33
CA ILE A 263 -4.01 -10.01 -4.52
C ILE A 263 -3.07 -9.22 -5.43
N ILE A 264 -3.59 -8.63 -6.52
CA ILE A 264 -2.79 -7.86 -7.46
C ILE A 264 -2.13 -6.67 -6.76
N PRO A 265 -2.86 -5.74 -6.11
CA PRO A 265 -2.22 -4.61 -5.45
C PRO A 265 -1.29 -5.05 -4.33
N LEU A 266 -1.59 -6.16 -3.63
CA LEU A 266 -0.68 -6.63 -2.60
C LEU A 266 0.65 -7.13 -3.17
N LEU A 267 0.64 -7.97 -4.22
CA LEU A 267 1.86 -8.45 -4.86
C LEU A 267 2.63 -7.31 -5.54
N PHE A 268 1.90 -6.39 -6.18
CA PHE A 268 2.46 -5.19 -6.80
C PHE A 268 3.03 -4.20 -5.79
N MET A 269 2.63 -4.26 -4.51
CA MET A 269 3.21 -3.45 -3.44
C MET A 269 4.33 -4.21 -2.71
N SER A 270 4.14 -5.50 -2.42
CA SER A 270 5.09 -6.26 -1.62
C SER A 270 6.40 -6.51 -2.35
N LEU A 271 6.38 -6.69 -3.68
CA LEU A 271 7.60 -6.88 -4.47
C LEU A 271 8.47 -5.62 -4.53
N PRO A 272 7.98 -4.42 -4.92
CA PRO A 272 8.80 -3.22 -4.89
C PRO A 272 9.24 -2.84 -3.49
N ILE A 273 8.38 -2.98 -2.48
CA ILE A 273 8.76 -2.73 -1.08
C ILE A 273 9.90 -3.68 -0.66
N PHE A 274 9.76 -4.97 -0.93
CA PHE A 274 10.82 -5.94 -0.64
C PHE A 274 12.13 -5.61 -1.37
N ALA A 275 12.05 -5.25 -2.65
CA ALA A 275 13.21 -4.86 -3.44
C ALA A 275 13.89 -3.60 -2.88
N ILE A 276 13.10 -2.60 -2.50
CA ILE A 276 13.57 -1.36 -1.86
C ILE A 276 14.28 -1.64 -0.53
N PHE A 277 13.74 -2.53 0.30
CA PHE A 277 14.35 -2.88 1.59
C PHE A 277 15.58 -3.80 1.45
N LEU A 278 15.64 -4.62 0.41
CA LEU A 278 16.78 -5.49 0.13
C LEU A 278 17.93 -4.74 -0.57
N ALA A 279 17.61 -3.71 -1.35
CA ALA A 279 18.56 -2.92 -2.13
C ALA A 279 19.81 -2.46 -1.35
N PRO A 280 19.71 -1.95 -0.11
CA PRO A 280 20.87 -1.50 0.66
C PRO A 280 21.76 -2.65 1.14
N VAL A 281 21.21 -3.87 1.24
CA VAL A 281 21.92 -5.08 1.69
C VAL A 281 22.66 -5.73 0.53
N CYS A 282 22.04 -5.79 -0.66
CA CYS A 282 22.59 -6.42 -1.85
C CYS A 282 23.34 -5.45 -2.78
N ASN A 283 23.20 -4.13 -2.59
CA ASN A 283 23.58 -3.09 -3.55
C ASN A 283 23.05 -3.35 -4.98
N CYS A 284 21.84 -3.93 -5.09
CA CYS A 284 21.32 -4.47 -6.33
C CYS A 284 20.37 -3.54 -7.11
N LEU A 285 19.99 -2.38 -6.57
CA LEU A 285 19.21 -1.37 -7.29
C LEU A 285 20.02 -0.09 -7.46
N SER A 286 19.93 0.52 -8.64
CA SER A 286 20.46 1.87 -8.84
C SER A 286 19.59 2.91 -8.12
N PHE A 287 20.10 4.13 -7.94
CA PHE A 287 19.32 5.24 -7.40
C PHE A 287 18.09 5.54 -8.27
N GLY A 288 18.26 5.54 -9.59
CA GLY A 288 17.16 5.74 -10.55
C GLY A 288 16.07 4.67 -10.44
N ASP A 289 16.46 3.40 -10.31
CA ASP A 289 15.53 2.28 -10.13
C ASP A 289 14.75 2.42 -8.82
N SER A 290 15.43 2.86 -7.76
CA SER A 290 14.79 3.08 -6.46
C SER A 290 13.71 4.15 -6.53
N ILE A 291 13.97 5.28 -7.19
CA ILE A 291 12.98 6.35 -7.39
C ILE A 291 11.82 5.86 -8.27
N LEU A 292 12.11 5.09 -9.31
CA LEU A 292 11.07 4.51 -10.17
C LEU A 292 10.16 3.55 -9.39
N MET A 293 10.74 2.73 -8.50
CA MET A 293 9.97 1.82 -7.63
C MET A 293 9.10 2.58 -6.63
N ILE A 294 9.58 3.71 -6.07
CA ILE A 294 8.76 4.57 -5.20
C ILE A 294 7.58 5.14 -5.97
N LEU A 295 7.83 5.77 -7.12
CA LEU A 295 6.76 6.31 -7.96
C LEU A 295 5.75 5.22 -8.34
N PHE A 296 6.25 4.01 -8.63
CA PHE A 296 5.40 2.86 -8.92
C PHE A 296 4.50 2.49 -7.74
N LEU A 297 5.01 2.53 -6.50
CA LEU A 297 4.21 2.33 -5.29
C LEU A 297 3.15 3.43 -5.12
N ASP A 298 3.49 4.69 -5.39
CA ASP A 298 2.55 5.81 -5.32
C ASP A 298 1.42 5.68 -6.36
N PHE A 299 1.76 5.26 -7.58
CA PHE A 299 0.75 4.93 -8.59
C PHE A 299 -0.13 3.75 -8.18
N ALA A 300 0.46 2.69 -7.62
CA ALA A 300 -0.29 1.51 -7.15
C ALA A 300 -1.29 1.88 -6.04
N ASN A 301 -0.98 2.88 -5.20
CA ASN A 301 -1.90 3.39 -4.18
C ASN A 301 -3.15 4.05 -4.77
N ILE A 302 -3.02 4.81 -5.88
CA ILE A 302 -4.18 5.40 -6.60
C ILE A 302 -5.14 4.30 -7.05
N PHE A 303 -4.60 3.24 -7.66
CA PHE A 303 -5.42 2.13 -8.13
C PHE A 303 -6.20 1.49 -7.00
N ARG A 304 -5.62 1.39 -5.80
CA ARG A 304 -6.29 0.85 -4.61
C ARG A 304 -7.48 1.71 -4.17
N GLY A 305 -7.35 3.04 -4.20
CA GLY A 305 -8.45 3.97 -3.92
C GLY A 305 -9.61 3.81 -4.90
N TYR A 306 -9.29 3.67 -6.19
CA TYR A 306 -10.27 3.43 -7.25
C TYR A 306 -10.97 2.07 -7.11
N GLU A 307 -10.25 1.03 -6.73
CA GLU A 307 -10.81 -0.32 -6.56
C GLU A 307 -11.85 -0.39 -5.43
N CYS A 308 -11.57 0.26 -4.28
CA CYS A 308 -12.53 0.39 -3.18
C CYS A 308 -13.84 1.08 -3.64
N PHE A 309 -13.72 2.11 -4.48
CA PHE A 309 -14.88 2.77 -5.07
C PHE A 309 -15.70 1.82 -5.95
N CYS A 310 -15.06 1.09 -6.86
CA CYS A 310 -15.75 0.19 -7.80
C CYS A 310 -16.51 -0.94 -7.10
N ILE A 311 -15.98 -1.48 -5.99
CA ILE A 311 -16.65 -2.54 -5.22
C ILE A 311 -17.98 -2.04 -4.66
N ASN A 312 -18.01 -0.81 -4.11
CA ASN A 312 -19.22 -0.28 -3.49
C ASN A 312 -20.25 0.22 -4.50
N ALA A 313 -19.82 0.91 -5.57
CA ALA A 313 -20.74 1.40 -6.60
C ALA A 313 -21.57 0.25 -7.22
N ARG A 314 -20.99 -0.96 -7.30
CA ARG A 314 -21.66 -2.15 -7.82
C ARG A 314 -22.62 -2.80 -6.83
N SER A 315 -22.33 -2.77 -5.52
CA SER A 315 -23.30 -3.29 -4.53
C SER A 315 -24.58 -2.44 -4.52
N SER A 316 -24.44 -1.12 -4.70
CA SER A 316 -25.58 -0.20 -4.86
C SER A 316 -26.34 -0.47 -6.15
N PHE A 317 -25.63 -0.70 -7.27
CA PHE A 317 -26.26 -1.01 -8.57
C PHE A 317 -27.12 -2.29 -8.53
N ASN A 318 -26.65 -3.35 -7.88
CA ASN A 318 -27.43 -4.59 -7.77
C ASN A 318 -28.66 -4.45 -6.86
N ARG A 319 -28.69 -3.45 -5.96
CA ARG A 319 -29.89 -3.09 -5.17
C ARG A 319 -30.88 -2.31 -6.01
N THR A 320 -30.42 -1.31 -6.78
CA THR A 320 -31.31 -0.49 -7.63
C THR A 320 -31.84 -1.24 -8.84
N GLN A 321 -31.21 -2.33 -9.28
CA GLN A 321 -31.80 -3.21 -10.29
C GLN A 321 -33.07 -3.96 -9.80
N PHE A 322 -33.29 -4.01 -8.48
CA PHE A 322 -34.55 -4.47 -7.88
C PHE A 322 -35.53 -3.33 -7.57
N ASP A 323 -35.10 -2.07 -7.68
CA ASP A 323 -35.90 -0.85 -7.47
C ASP A 323 -35.74 0.09 -8.68
N THR A 324 -36.45 -0.20 -9.76
CA THR A 324 -36.39 0.60 -10.99
C THR A 324 -37.01 1.98 -10.83
N SER A 325 -36.18 3.01 -10.63
CA SER A 325 -36.20 4.34 -11.26
C SER A 325 -35.28 5.31 -10.48
N HIS A 326 -34.51 6.15 -11.18
CA HIS A 326 -33.78 7.33 -10.64
C HIS A 326 -32.34 7.26 -10.06
N ASN A 327 -31.37 6.48 -10.56
CA ASN A 327 -29.96 6.79 -10.25
C ASN A 327 -28.93 6.36 -11.32
N TYR A 328 -28.57 7.27 -12.24
CA TYR A 328 -27.54 7.07 -13.28
C TYR A 328 -26.30 7.98 -13.14
N SER A 329 -26.29 8.94 -12.20
CA SER A 329 -25.24 9.98 -12.12
C SER A 329 -23.85 9.47 -11.67
N CYS A 330 -23.76 8.60 -10.66
CA CYS A 330 -22.47 8.13 -10.13
C CYS A 330 -21.63 7.29 -11.12
N ILE A 331 -22.26 6.69 -12.14
CA ILE A 331 -21.57 5.74 -13.05
C ILE A 331 -20.71 6.48 -14.07
N LEU A 332 -21.21 7.59 -14.62
CA LEU A 332 -20.49 8.41 -15.62
C LEU A 332 -19.20 9.02 -15.06
N GLN A 333 -19.22 9.45 -13.81
CA GLN A 333 -18.08 10.13 -13.18
C GLN A 333 -16.87 9.20 -13.00
N SER A 334 -17.10 7.90 -12.79
CA SER A 334 -16.04 6.90 -12.60
C SER A 334 -15.30 6.48 -13.87
N HIS A 335 -15.97 6.57 -15.01
CA HIS A 335 -15.40 6.21 -16.31
C HIS A 335 -14.42 7.28 -16.80
N TYR A 336 -14.74 8.56 -16.59
CA TYR A 336 -13.91 9.68 -17.00
C TYR A 336 -12.56 9.74 -16.27
N VAL A 337 -12.55 9.37 -14.98
CA VAL A 337 -11.33 9.39 -14.14
C VAL A 337 -10.33 8.31 -14.57
N ALA A 338 -10.79 7.09 -14.90
CA ALA A 338 -9.90 5.99 -15.28
C ALA A 338 -9.16 6.26 -16.61
N ASP A 339 -9.87 6.83 -17.60
CA ASP A 339 -9.28 7.17 -18.89
C ASP A 339 -8.24 8.30 -18.74
N SER A 340 -8.52 9.29 -17.88
CA SER A 340 -7.59 10.37 -17.57
C SER A 340 -6.29 9.87 -16.92
N ILE A 341 -6.37 8.92 -15.97
CA ILE A 341 -5.21 8.34 -15.29
C ILE A 341 -4.33 7.53 -16.27
N SER A 342 -4.94 6.74 -17.15
CA SER A 342 -4.20 5.96 -18.15
C SER A 342 -3.43 6.85 -19.13
N GLN A 343 -4.00 7.99 -19.51
CA GLN A 343 -3.36 8.94 -20.41
C GLN A 343 -2.18 9.65 -19.74
N ILE A 344 -2.34 10.13 -18.51
CA ILE A 344 -1.26 10.78 -17.72
C ILE A 344 -0.08 9.83 -17.54
N SER A 345 -0.34 8.55 -17.23
CA SER A 345 0.74 7.55 -17.07
C SER A 345 1.59 7.42 -18.34
N LYS A 346 0.95 7.34 -19.52
CA LYS A 346 1.65 7.21 -20.80
C LYS A 346 2.53 8.41 -21.12
N GLU A 347 2.04 9.62 -20.84
CA GLU A 347 2.78 10.85 -21.09
C GLU A 347 4.01 10.97 -20.17
N VAL A 348 3.87 10.63 -18.88
CA VAL A 348 4.98 10.67 -17.91
C VAL A 348 6.09 9.65 -18.26
N PHE A 349 5.74 8.46 -18.76
CA PHE A 349 6.73 7.43 -19.09
C PHE A 349 7.37 7.61 -20.48
N ALA A 350 6.68 8.25 -21.44
CA ALA A 350 7.23 8.50 -22.78
C ALA A 350 8.36 9.53 -22.77
N ASP A 351 8.32 10.53 -21.88
CA ASP A 351 9.31 11.62 -21.84
C ASP A 351 10.68 11.18 -21.26
N ARG A 352 10.70 10.11 -20.45
CA ARG A 352 11.92 9.58 -19.82
C ARG A 352 12.78 8.71 -20.73
N THR A 353 12.22 8.06 -21.74
CA THR A 353 13.01 7.23 -22.68
C THR A 353 13.88 8.07 -23.61
N LEU A 354 13.58 9.36 -23.76
CA LEU A 354 14.36 10.29 -24.59
C LEU A 354 15.53 10.95 -23.86
N THR A 355 15.52 10.98 -22.51
CA THR A 355 16.50 11.72 -21.70
C THR A 355 17.58 10.85 -21.06
N MET A 356 17.45 9.53 -21.01
CA MET A 356 18.50 8.63 -20.48
C MET A 356 19.55 8.17 -21.50
N HIS A 357 19.45 8.62 -22.76
CA HIS A 357 20.43 8.30 -23.83
C HIS A 357 21.32 9.48 -24.22
N GLN A 358 21.32 10.56 -23.44
CA GLN A 358 22.28 11.67 -23.51
C GLN A 358 22.98 11.78 -22.15
#